data_AF-A0A142XV38-F1
#
_entry.id   AF-A0A142XV38-F1
#
_cell.length_a   1.000
_cell.length_b   1.000
_cell.length_c   1.000
_cell.angle_alpha   90.00
_cell.angle_beta   90.00
_cell.angle_gamma   90.00
#
_symmetry.space_group_name_H-M   'P 1'
#
loop_
_entity.id
_entity.type
_entity.pdbx_description
1 polymer ?
#
loop_
_entity_poly.entity_id
_entity_poly.type
_entity_poly.pdbx_seq_one_letter_code
_entity_poly.pdbx_strand_id
1 'polypeptide(L)' 'MTEQVPKIKPLVWADHGNALNSVHNAKTPFGLINLHGYGDGAFLLIDPFDCDTTDFKSVSEAKAWCQSEYERRVRECLE' A
#
# COMPACT_ATOMS: atom_id res chain seq x y z
N MET A 1 -25.98 13.72 13.49
CA MET A 1 -25.77 13.47 12.04
C MET A 1 -24.70 12.40 11.96
N THR A 2 -25.02 11.20 11.47
CA THR A 2 -23.99 10.18 11.23
C THR A 2 -23.31 10.57 9.93
N GLU A 3 -22.17 11.27 10.03
CA GLU A 3 -21.28 11.44 8.89
C GLU A 3 -20.97 10.05 8.34
N GLN A 4 -21.51 9.75 7.16
CA GLN A 4 -21.09 8.56 6.43
C GLN A 4 -19.67 8.82 5.98
N VAL A 5 -18.71 8.24 6.70
CA VAL A 5 -17.32 8.20 6.25
C VAL A 5 -17.36 7.66 4.80
N PRO A 6 -16.82 8.41 3.83
CA PRO A 6 -16.79 8.00 2.44
C PRO A 6 -16.23 6.58 2.34
N LYS A 7 -16.93 5.69 1.63
CA LYS A 7 -16.43 4.33 1.40
C LYS A 7 -15.24 4.38 0.44
N ILE A 8 -14.03 4.36 1.00
CA ILE A 8 -12.79 4.32 0.24
C ILE A 8 -12.61 2.92 -0.35
N LYS A 9 -12.39 2.83 -1.67
CA LYS A 9 -12.20 1.55 -2.35
C LYS A 9 -10.87 0.91 -1.92
N PRO A 10 -10.81 -0.43 -1.76
CA PRO A 10 -9.57 -1.12 -1.46
C PRO A 10 -8.57 -1.00 -2.61
N LEU A 11 -7.28 -1.04 -2.28
CA LEU A 11 -6.18 -1.12 -3.24
C LEU A 11 -6.28 -2.41 -4.05
N VAL A 12 -6.20 -2.27 -5.38
CA VAL A 12 -6.17 -3.40 -6.30
C VAL A 12 -4.73 -3.68 -6.68
N TRP A 13 -4.27 -4.88 -6.37
CA TRP A 13 -2.88 -5.28 -6.55
C TRP A 13 -2.68 -6.08 -7.85
N ALA A 14 -1.65 -5.73 -8.59
CA ALA A 14 -1.06 -6.55 -9.64
C ALA A 14 0.19 -7.23 -9.08
N ASP A 15 0.13 -8.55 -8.95
CA ASP A 15 1.20 -9.34 -8.34
C ASP A 15 2.05 -10.00 -9.44
N HIS A 16 3.37 -9.83 -9.36
CA HIS A 16 4.36 -10.36 -10.30
C HIS A 16 5.49 -11.08 -9.54
N GLY A 17 6.12 -12.07 -10.18
CA GLY A 17 7.27 -12.78 -9.61
C GLY A 17 6.93 -14.13 -8.98
N ASN A 18 7.81 -14.61 -8.10
CA ASN A 18 7.68 -15.91 -7.43
C ASN A 18 7.79 -15.75 -5.90
N ALA A 19 7.72 -16.86 -5.17
CA ALA A 19 7.72 -16.84 -3.71
C ALA A 19 9.00 -16.28 -3.06
N LEU A 20 10.12 -16.19 -3.79
CA LEU A 20 11.41 -15.69 -3.27
C LEU A 20 11.64 -14.23 -3.61
N ASN A 21 11.11 -13.76 -4.74
CA ASN A 21 11.19 -12.38 -5.20
C ASN A 21 9.89 -12.02 -5.92
N SER A 22 9.09 -11.16 -5.31
CA SER A 22 7.82 -10.71 -5.85
C SER A 22 7.75 -9.19 -5.89
N VAL A 23 7.00 -8.67 -6.85
CA VAL A 23 6.68 -7.25 -6.98
C VAL A 23 5.17 -7.11 -7.01
N HIS A 24 4.64 -6.27 -6.12
CA HIS A 24 3.20 -6.02 -5.97
C HIS A 24 2.94 -4.54 -6.22
N ASN A 25 2.11 -4.25 -7.21
CA ASN A 25 1.85 -2.88 -7.65
C ASN A 25 0.40 -2.51 -7.42
N ALA A 26 0.14 -1.32 -6.88
CA ALA A 26 -1.21 -0.78 -6.78
C ALA A 26 -1.25 0.66 -7.32
N LYS A 27 -2.12 0.89 -8.31
CA LYS A 27 -2.35 2.23 -8.87
C LYS A 27 -3.36 2.98 -8.02
N THR A 28 -3.02 4.18 -7.60
CA THR A 28 -3.89 5.08 -6.83
C THR A 28 -3.99 6.44 -7.53
N PRO A 29 -4.99 7.27 -7.18
CA PRO A 29 -5.02 8.67 -7.60
C PRO A 29 -3.79 9.49 -7.21
N PHE A 30 -3.04 9.06 -6.18
CA PHE A 30 -1.85 9.78 -5.69
C PHE A 30 -0.55 9.32 -6.37
N GLY A 31 -0.55 8.16 -7.03
CA GLY A 31 0.66 7.58 -7.60
C GLY A 31 0.66 6.05 -7.58
N LEU A 32 1.82 5.48 -7.91
CA LEU A 32 2.03 4.04 -8.00
C LEU A 32 2.71 3.51 -6.74
N ILE A 33 2.02 2.62 -6.02
CA ILE A 33 2.62 1.90 -4.90
C ILE A 33 3.36 0.69 -5.46
N ASN A 34 4.65 0.56 -5.16
CA ASN A 34 5.45 -0.63 -5.45
C ASN A 34 5.91 -1.29 -4.15
N LEU A 35 5.61 -2.57 -4.01
CA LEU A 35 6.01 -3.40 -2.87
C LEU A 35 6.88 -4.54 -3.38
N HIS A 36 8.07 -4.69 -2.80
CA HIS A 36 8.98 -5.77 -3.11
C HIS A 36 8.96 -6.80 -1.98
N GLY A 37 8.51 -8.01 -2.30
CA GLY A 37 8.53 -9.16 -1.39
C GLY A 37 9.78 -10.00 -1.61
N TYR A 38 10.42 -10.38 -0.52
CA TYR A 38 11.56 -11.29 -0.44
C TYR A 38 11.15 -12.54 0.36
N GLY A 39 11.91 -13.63 0.22
CA GLY A 39 11.62 -14.87 0.95
C GLY A 39 11.59 -14.73 2.48
N ASP A 40 12.23 -13.70 3.04
CA ASP A 40 12.38 -13.42 4.47
C ASP A 40 11.63 -12.17 4.95
N GLY A 41 10.97 -11.43 4.06
CA GLY A 41 10.30 -10.18 4.41
C GLY A 41 9.75 -9.42 3.21
N ALA A 42 9.36 -8.18 3.41
CA ALA A 42 9.00 -7.30 2.31
C ALA A 42 9.46 -5.88 2.63
N PHE A 43 9.90 -5.13 1.63
CA PHE A 43 10.12 -3.70 1.78
C PHE A 43 9.32 -2.92 0.74
N LEU A 44 8.96 -1.72 1.14
CA LEU A 44 8.23 -0.78 0.30
C LEU A 44 9.21 0.17 -0.40
N LEU A 45 9.11 0.28 -1.72
CA LEU A 45 9.73 1.35 -2.50
C LEU A 45 8.60 2.22 -3.01
N ILE A 46 8.28 3.31 -2.31
CA ILE A 46 7.09 4.10 -2.67
C ILE A 46 7.43 5.54 -3.00
N ASP A 47 6.96 5.94 -4.17
CA ASP A 47 6.52 7.28 -4.50
C ASP A 47 4.98 7.16 -4.68
N PRO A 48 4.11 7.76 -3.85
CA PRO A 48 4.26 9.04 -3.16
C PRO A 48 4.27 8.98 -1.62
N PHE A 49 4.46 7.82 -1.00
CA PHE A 49 4.49 7.73 0.46
C PHE A 49 5.89 8.07 0.95
N ASP A 50 6.04 9.19 1.67
CA ASP A 50 7.25 9.53 2.43
C ASP A 50 7.40 8.53 3.58
N CYS A 51 7.89 7.36 3.26
CA CYS A 51 8.19 6.30 4.20
C CYS A 51 9.67 5.98 3.99
N ASP A 52 10.49 6.35 4.98
CA ASP A 52 11.82 5.80 5.13
C ASP A 52 11.67 4.27 5.11
N THR A 53 12.35 3.62 4.16
CA THR A 53 12.43 2.16 3.94
C THR A 53 11.88 1.34 5.11
N THR A 54 10.57 1.10 5.09
CA THR A 54 9.93 0.32 6.16
C THR A 54 10.04 -1.15 5.81
N ASP A 55 10.75 -1.91 6.64
CA ASP A 55 10.85 -3.35 6.54
C ASP A 55 9.63 -4.01 7.22
N PHE A 56 8.86 -4.77 6.45
CA PHE A 56 7.72 -5.54 6.90
C PHE A 56 8.08 -7.02 7.00
N LYS A 57 7.45 -7.75 7.92
CA LYS A 57 7.71 -9.20 8.08
C LYS A 57 7.07 -10.02 6.97
N SER A 58 6.11 -9.45 6.24
CA SER A 58 5.43 -10.12 5.14
C SER A 58 4.80 -9.13 4.15
N VAL A 59 4.56 -9.62 2.93
CA VAL A 59 3.77 -8.90 1.91
C VAL A 59 2.38 -8.54 2.40
N SER A 60 1.71 -9.43 3.16
CA SER A 60 0.36 -9.19 3.67
C SER A 60 0.32 -8.03 4.66
N GLU A 61 1.31 -7.94 5.55
CA GLU A 61 1.47 -6.83 6.50
C GLU A 61 1.70 -5.51 5.76
N ALA A 62 2.58 -5.52 4.76
CA ALA A 62 2.87 -4.34 3.96
C ALA A 62 1.64 -3.86 3.15
N LYS A 63 0.86 -4.78 2.55
CA LYS A 63 -0.39 -4.45 1.84
C LYS A 63 -1.43 -3.84 2.77
N ALA A 64 -1.55 -4.35 4.01
CA ALA A 64 -2.47 -3.80 5.01
C ALA A 64 -2.07 -2.39 5.44
N TRP A 65 -0.76 -2.15 5.65
CA TRP A 65 -0.24 -0.82 5.94
C TRP A 65 -0.51 0.17 4.79
N CYS A 66 -0.24 -0.23 3.55
CA CYS A 66 -0.52 0.59 2.36
C CYS A 66 -1.99 0.97 2.25
N GLN A 67 -2.90 0.04 2.57
CA GLN A 67 -4.33 0.31 2.58
C GLN A 67 -4.67 1.39 3.61
N SER A 68 -4.15 1.27 4.84
CA SER A 68 -4.37 2.26 5.90
C SER A 68 -3.86 3.65 5.51
N GLU A 69 -2.65 3.75 4.96
CA GLU A 69 -2.07 5.03 4.53
C GLU A 69 -2.80 5.65 3.34
N TYR A 70 -3.22 4.83 2.39
CA TYR A 70 -4.06 5.30 1.29
C TYR A 70 -5.37 5.88 1.82
N GLU A 71 -6.03 5.17 2.74
CA GLU A 71 -7.28 5.66 3.34
C GLU A 71 -7.08 6.95 4.14
N ARG A 72 -6.00 7.07 4.90
CA ARG A 72 -5.65 8.28 5.65
C ARG A 72 -5.54 9.48 4.70
N ARG A 73 -4.77 9.36 3.62
CA ARG A 73 -4.59 10.45 2.64
C ARG A 73 -5.87 10.81 1.88
N VAL A 74 -6.69 9.82 1.51
CA VAL A 74 -8.00 10.11 0.90
C VAL A 74 -8.87 10.92 1.85
N ARG A 75 -8.87 10.61 3.16
CA ARG A 75 -9.63 11.39 4.15
C ARG A 75 -9.07 12.82 4.30
N GLU A 76 -7.75 12.99 4.35
CA GLU A 76 -7.10 14.31 4.41
C GLU A 76 -7.43 15.21 3.19
N CYS A 77 -7.69 14.63 2.01
CA CYS A 77 -8.12 15.42 0.84
C CYS A 77 -9.61 15.79 0.83
N LEU A 78 -10.42 15.24 1.75
CA LEU A 78 -11.86 15.51 1.85
C LEU A 78 -12.19 16.52 2.97
N GLU A 79 -11.22 16.85 3.82
CA GLU A 79 -11.26 17.90 4.84
C GLU A 79 -10.77 19.25 4.27
#